data_AF-A0A7R9V0M7-F1
#
_entry.id   AF-A0A7R9V0M7-F1
#
_cell.length_a   1.000
_cell.length_b   1.000
_cell.length_c   1.000
_cell.angle_alpha   90.00
_cell.angle_beta   90.00
_cell.angle_gamma   90.00
#
_symmetry.space_group_name_H-M   'P 1'
#
loop_
_entity.id
_entity.type
_entity.pdbx_description
1 polymer ?
#
loop_
_entity_poly.entity_id
_entity_poly.type
_entity_poly.pdbx_seq_one_letter_code
_entity_poly.pdbx_strand_id
1 'polypeptide(L)'
;MHVMPVVSTAIVGDGLNALFSGVLRGCGRQGLGAYLNLAGWWGVVVPLGVLLGMHYEMGPWGFNAALAVGTTMQACIFVAVISRLDWRVEVERARALLHTHSPSE
;
A
#
# COMPACT_ATOMS: atom_id res chain seq x y z
N MET A 1 -21.66 19.11 2.83
CA MET A 1 -21.31 18.45 4.11
C MET A 1 -21.34 16.92 4.09
N HIS A 2 -21.90 16.23 3.07
CA HIS A 2 -22.00 14.75 3.07
C HIS A 2 -20.70 13.98 2.72
N VAL A 3 -19.63 14.65 2.27
CA VAL A 3 -18.35 13.99 1.91
C VAL A 3 -17.42 13.75 3.10
N MET A 4 -17.64 14.42 4.23
CA MET A 4 -16.74 14.34 5.40
C MET A 4 -16.58 12.94 5.99
N PRO A 5 -17.63 12.13 6.24
CA PRO A 5 -17.44 10.80 6.80
C PRO A 5 -16.70 9.83 5.87
N VAL A 6 -16.87 10.01 4.55
CA VAL A 6 -16.22 9.16 3.54
C VAL A 6 -14.71 9.37 3.52
N VAL A 7 -14.29 10.63 3.55
CA VAL A 7 -12.88 11.01 3.57
C VAL A 7 -12.23 10.56 4.88
N SER A 8 -12.97 10.60 6.01
CA SER A 8 -12.48 10.07 7.29
C SER A 8 -12.17 8.57 7.23
N THR A 9 -13.00 7.77 6.54
CA THR A 9 -12.72 6.33 6.37
C THR A 9 -11.50 6.10 5.46
N ALA A 10 -11.35 6.90 4.39
CA ALA A 10 -10.19 6.82 3.51
C ALA A 10 -8.87 7.10 4.24
N ILE A 11 -8.85 8.10 5.14
CA ILE A 11 -7.67 8.46 5.95
C ILE A 11 -7.16 7.31 6.82
N VAL A 12 -8.05 6.48 7.36
CA VAL A 12 -7.64 5.30 8.15
C VAL A 12 -6.93 4.28 7.26
N GLY A 13 -7.44 4.05 6.05
CA GLY A 13 -6.81 3.20 5.04
C GLY A 13 -5.46 3.72 4.57
N ASP A 14 -5.32 5.04 4.43
CA ASP A 14 -4.06 5.69 4.06
C ASP A 14 -3.02 5.57 5.17
N GLY A 15 -3.42 5.69 6.45
CA GLY A 15 -2.54 5.47 7.59
C GLY A 15 -1.95 4.06 7.64
N LEU A 16 -2.79 3.04 7.38
CA LEU A 16 -2.33 1.65 7.28
C LEU A 16 -1.36 1.45 6.10
N ASN A 17 -1.68 2.00 4.92
CA ASN A 17 -0.78 1.96 3.77
C ASN A 17 0.57 2.62 4.06
N ALA A 18 0.58 3.76 4.76
CA ALA A 18 1.80 4.46 5.13
C ALA A 18 2.67 3.62 6.08
N LEU A 19 2.07 2.98 7.08
CA LEU A 19 2.78 2.08 8.01
C LEU A 19 3.44 0.92 7.27
N PHE A 20 2.67 0.20 6.44
CA PHE A 20 3.20 -0.96 5.72
C PHE A 20 4.24 -0.59 4.67
N SER A 21 4.05 0.54 3.97
CA SER A 21 5.03 1.06 3.02
C SER A 21 6.33 1.51 3.74
N GLY A 22 6.23 1.94 4.99
CA GLY A 22 7.38 2.17 5.87
C GLY A 22 8.14 0.88 6.21
N VAL A 23 7.43 -0.17 6.63
CA VAL A 23 8.01 -1.49 6.92
C VAL A 23 8.70 -2.07 5.68
N LEU A 24 8.04 -2.02 4.52
CA LEU A 24 8.58 -2.58 3.29
C LEU A 24 9.87 -1.88 2.83
N ARG A 25 9.95 -0.56 3.03
CA ARG A 25 11.16 0.24 2.80
C ARG A 25 12.25 -0.10 3.80
N GLY A 26 11.90 -0.29 5.08
CA GLY A 26 12.84 -0.73 6.11
C GLY A 26 13.49 -2.09 5.83
N CYS A 27 12.74 -3.02 5.22
CA CYS A 27 13.24 -4.33 4.77
C CYS A 27 13.90 -4.31 3.38
N GLY A 28 14.06 -3.15 2.73
CA GLY A 28 14.66 -3.05 1.39
C GLY A 28 13.89 -3.78 0.27
N ARG A 29 12.63 -4.18 0.51
CA ARG A 29 11.80 -4.96 -0.43
C ARG A 29 10.76 -4.14 -1.18
N GLN A 30 11.00 -2.84 -1.29
CA GLN A 30 10.11 -1.88 -1.95
C GLN A 30 9.80 -2.21 -3.42
N GLY A 31 10.71 -2.86 -4.15
CA GLY A 31 10.56 -3.11 -5.60
C GLY A 31 9.40 -4.04 -5.96
N LEU A 32 9.21 -5.14 -5.21
CA LEU A 32 8.08 -6.06 -5.44
C LEU A 32 6.73 -5.41 -5.10
N GLY A 33 6.69 -4.65 -4.00
CA GLY A 33 5.51 -3.89 -3.61
C GLY A 33 5.13 -2.84 -4.64
N ALA A 34 6.12 -2.10 -5.17
CA ALA A 34 5.90 -1.08 -6.19
C ALA A 34 5.38 -1.66 -7.51
N TYR A 35 5.92 -2.81 -7.96
CA TYR A 35 5.45 -3.45 -9.19
C TYR A 35 3.99 -3.90 -9.10
N LEU A 36 3.63 -4.61 -8.03
CA LEU A 36 2.25 -5.06 -7.79
C LEU A 36 1.30 -3.88 -7.60
N ASN A 37 1.79 -2.82 -6.96
CA ASN A 37 1.03 -1.61 -6.78
C ASN A 37 0.71 -0.92 -8.11
N LEU A 38 1.70 -0.75 -8.97
CA LEU A 38 1.54 -0.14 -10.29
C LEU A 38 0.54 -0.95 -11.14
N ALA A 39 0.71 -2.28 -11.17
CA ALA A 39 -0.18 -3.17 -11.91
C ALA A 39 -1.63 -3.09 -11.38
N GLY A 40 -1.82 -3.08 -10.06
CA GLY A 40 -3.14 -3.03 -9.43
C GLY A 40 -3.83 -1.68 -9.60
N TRP A 41 -3.14 -0.56 -9.36
CA TRP A 41 -3.74 0.76 -9.49
C TRP A 41 -4.12 1.08 -10.94
N TRP A 42 -3.22 0.81 -11.87
CA TRP A 42 -3.48 1.10 -13.28
C TRP A 42 -4.44 0.10 -13.92
N GLY A 43 -4.38 -1.17 -13.53
CA GLY A 43 -5.20 -2.23 -14.12
C GLY A 43 -6.59 -2.39 -13.50
N VAL A 44 -6.79 -2.02 -12.24
CA VAL A 44 -8.05 -2.26 -11.51
C VAL A 44 -8.69 -0.95 -11.07
N VAL A 45 -7.94 -0.07 -10.40
CA VAL A 45 -8.52 1.14 -9.78
C VAL A 45 -8.94 2.17 -10.82
N VAL A 46 -8.13 2.39 -11.85
CA VAL A 46 -8.47 3.29 -12.96
C VAL A 46 -9.74 2.86 -13.70
N PRO A 47 -9.88 1.60 -14.19
CA PRO A 47 -11.12 1.18 -14.84
C PRO A 47 -12.30 1.15 -13.87
N LEU A 48 -12.13 0.78 -12.59
CA LEU A 48 -13.22 0.90 -11.60
C LEU A 48 -13.66 2.34 -11.42
N GLY A 49 -12.73 3.29 -11.35
CA GLY A 49 -13.01 4.72 -11.18
C GLY A 49 -13.77 5.29 -12.37
N VAL A 50 -13.37 4.92 -13.60
CA VAL A 50 -14.09 5.31 -14.82
C VAL A 50 -15.46 4.65 -14.89
N LEU A 51 -15.57 3.37 -14.52
CA LEU A 51 -16.85 2.64 -14.51
C LEU A 51 -17.82 3.25 -13.49
N LEU A 52 -17.41 3.42 -12.23
CA LEU A 52 -18.28 4.01 -11.19
C LEU A 52 -18.56 5.50 -11.44
N GLY A 53 -17.59 6.24 -11.98
CA GLY A 53 -17.74 7.66 -12.25
C GLY A 53 -18.61 7.98 -13.46
N MET A 54 -18.42 7.27 -14.58
CA MET A 54 -19.10 7.55 -15.84
C MET A 54 -20.31 6.62 -16.09
N HIS A 55 -20.25 5.34 -15.72
CA HIS A 55 -21.35 4.40 -16.01
C HIS A 55 -22.48 4.49 -14.98
N TYR A 56 -22.14 4.66 -13.70
CA TYR A 56 -23.13 4.78 -12.62
C TYR A 56 -23.49 6.24 -12.28
N GLU A 57 -22.88 7.22 -12.94
CA GLU A 57 -23.06 8.66 -12.68
C GLU A 57 -22.95 9.05 -11.19
N MET A 58 -22.20 8.27 -10.40
CA MET A 58 -22.09 8.47 -8.94
C MET A 58 -21.22 9.67 -8.58
N GLY A 59 -20.67 10.39 -9.56
CA GLY A 59 -19.89 11.61 -9.38
C GLY A 59 -18.77 11.42 -8.34
N PRO A 60 -18.66 12.30 -7.33
CA PRO A 60 -17.61 12.22 -6.29
C PRO A 60 -17.65 10.94 -5.45
N TRP A 61 -18.81 10.30 -5.31
CA TRP A 61 -18.97 9.07 -4.52
C TRP A 61 -18.37 7.86 -5.23
N GLY A 62 -18.56 7.77 -6.55
CA GLY A 62 -17.96 6.71 -7.36
C GLY A 62 -16.44 6.75 -7.34
N PHE A 63 -15.87 7.95 -7.40
CA PHE A 63 -14.42 8.15 -7.30
C PHE A 63 -13.87 7.74 -5.93
N ASN A 64 -14.53 8.15 -4.83
CA ASN A 64 -14.12 7.77 -3.48
C ASN A 64 -14.24 6.26 -3.23
N ALA A 65 -15.27 5.60 -3.78
CA ALA A 65 -15.42 4.15 -3.69
C ALA A 65 -14.28 3.42 -4.43
N ALA A 66 -13.90 3.86 -5.62
CA ALA A 66 -12.75 3.32 -6.34
C ALA A 66 -11.43 3.53 -5.56
N LEU A 67 -11.27 4.69 -4.92
CA LEU A 67 -10.12 5.00 -4.08
C LEU A 67 -10.03 4.09 -2.84
N ALA A 68 -11.17 3.85 -2.17
CA ALA A 68 -11.26 2.93 -1.04
C ALA A 68 -10.93 1.48 -1.44
N VAL A 69 -11.40 1.03 -2.61
CA VAL A 69 -11.04 -0.28 -3.16
C VAL A 69 -9.54 -0.35 -3.46
N GLY A 70 -8.97 0.71 -4.04
CA GLY A 70 -7.53 0.79 -4.33
C GLY A 70 -6.65 0.72 -3.08
N THR A 71 -6.97 1.51 -2.05
CA THR A 71 -6.22 1.51 -0.79
C THR A 71 -6.37 0.20 -0.02
N THR A 72 -7.55 -0.42 -0.06
CA THR A 72 -7.78 -1.75 0.54
C THR A 72 -6.98 -2.84 -0.18
N MET A 73 -7.02 -2.87 -1.51
CA MET A 73 -6.24 -3.83 -2.30
C MET A 73 -4.75 -3.68 -2.04
N GLN A 74 -4.27 -2.44 -1.95
CA GLN A 74 -2.87 -2.18 -1.65
C GLN A 74 -2.47 -2.60 -0.23
N ALA A 75 -3.32 -2.36 0.77
CA ALA A 75 -3.11 -2.86 2.12
C ALA A 75 -3.03 -4.40 2.15
N CYS A 76 -3.92 -5.09 1.43
CA CYS A 76 -3.89 -6.55 1.31
C CYS A 76 -2.59 -7.04 0.66
N ILE A 77 -2.11 -6.38 -0.41
CA ILE A 77 -0.84 -6.72 -1.06
C ILE A 77 0.31 -6.56 -0.07
N PHE A 78 0.38 -5.45 0.65
CA PHE A 78 1.43 -5.24 1.64
C PHE A 78 1.40 -6.30 2.74
N VAL A 79 0.22 -6.60 3.32
CA VAL A 79 0.07 -7.66 4.32
C VAL A 79 0.50 -9.02 3.76
N ALA A 80 0.13 -9.34 2.52
CA ALA A 80 0.49 -10.58 1.87
C ALA A 80 2.00 -10.69 1.58
N VAL A 81 2.67 -9.58 1.26
CA VAL A 81 4.12 -9.57 1.07
C VAL A 81 4.84 -9.68 2.42
N ILE A 82 4.42 -8.93 3.42
CA ILE A 82 5.01 -8.91 4.77
C ILE A 82 4.83 -10.27 5.46
N SER A 83 3.67 -10.91 5.32
CA SER A 83 3.42 -12.25 5.87
C SER A 83 4.21 -13.35 5.16
N ARG A 84 4.54 -13.17 3.87
CA ARG A 84 5.40 -14.08 3.11
C ARG A 84 6.90 -13.76 3.24
N LEU A 85 7.27 -12.69 3.93
CA LEU A 85 8.67 -12.40 4.22
C LEU A 85 9.20 -13.42 5.22
N ASP A 86 10.31 -14.06 4.88
CA ASP A 86 11.04 -14.85 5.85
C ASP A 86 11.77 -13.91 6.82
N TRP A 87 11.10 -13.63 7.94
CA TRP A 87 11.61 -12.72 8.96
C TRP A 87 12.96 -13.16 9.54
N ARG A 88 13.28 -14.47 9.53
CA ARG A 88 14.60 -14.93 9.99
C ARG A 88 15.70 -14.41 9.06
N VAL A 89 15.51 -14.52 7.75
CA VAL A 89 16.46 -14.02 6.75
C VAL A 89 16.58 -12.50 6.85
N GLU A 90 15.47 -11.79 7.06
CA GLU A 90 15.48 -10.33 7.16
C GLU A 90 16.22 -9.84 8.41
N VAL A 91 16.05 -10.52 9.55
CA VAL A 91 16.81 -10.25 10.79
C VAL A 91 18.30 -10.54 10.61
N GLU A 92 18.65 -11.65 9.96
CA GLU A 92 20.05 -11.99 9.67
C GLU A 92 20.71 -10.93 8.76
N ARG A 93 19.96 -10.44 7.76
CA ARG A 93 20.41 -9.40 6.84
C ARG A 93 20.61 -8.05 7.55
N ALA A 94 19.69 -7.69 8.44
CA ALA A 94 19.81 -6.50 9.28
C ALA A 94 21.03 -6.59 10.22
N ARG A 95 21.28 -7.77 10.81
CA ARG A 95 22.48 -8.02 11.63
C ARG A 95 23.77 -7.91 10.80
N ALA A 96 23.82 -8.52 9.62
CA ALA A 96 24.98 -8.45 8.73
C ALA A 96 25.31 -6.99 8.33
N LEU A 97 24.28 -6.19 8.03
CA LEU A 97 24.44 -4.75 7.74
C LEU A 97 25.01 -3.99 8.95
N LEU A 98 24.53 -4.26 10.16
CA LEU A 98 25.04 -3.63 11.39
C LEU A 98 26.50 -4.02 11.68
N HIS A 99 26.89 -5.28 11.48
CA HIS A 99 28.27 -5.73 11.66
C HIS A 99 29.25 -5.12 10.65
N THR A 100 28.78 -4.77 9.45
CA THR A 100 29.60 -4.09 8.43
C THR A 100 29.77 -2.59 8.72
N HIS A 101 28.92 -2.01 9.57
CA HIS A 101 28.91 -0.59 9.92
C HIS A 101 29.36 -0.29 11.36
N SER A 102 29.89 -1.28 12.10
CA SER A 102 30.72 -0.98 13.26
C SER A 102 31.96 -0.24 12.75
N PRO A 103 32.14 1.05 13.07
CA PRO A 103 33.45 1.67 12.90
C PRO A 103 34.38 0.86 13.79
N SER A 104 35.39 0.21 13.21
CA SER A 104 36.59 -0.05 13.97
C SER A 104 37.03 1.28 14.57
N GLU A 105 37.14 1.29 15.90
CA GLU A 105 37.74 2.29 16.79
C GLU A 105 38.36 3.55 16.17
#